data_AF-B0R6E2-F1
#
_entry.id   AF-B0R6E2-F1
#
_cell.length_a   1.000
_cell.length_b   1.000
_cell.length_c   1.000
_cell.angle_alpha   90.00
_cell.angle_beta   90.00
_cell.angle_gamma   90.00
#
_symmetry.space_group_name_H-M   'P 1'
#
loop_
_entity.id
_entity.type
_entity.pdbx_description
1 polymer ?
#
loop_
_entity_poly.entity_id
_entity_poly.type
_entity_poly.pdbx_seq_one_letter_code
_entity_poly.pdbx_strand_id
1 'polypeptide(L)' 'MSQDYRLVSTLVRAGDSLPCPAEADPVVQPTSTPGLLRVTYLKEVTRVPFAEPTRDADVAYVE' A
#
# COMPACT_ATOMS: atom_id res chain seq x y z
N MET A 1 8.48 -9.86 18.17
CA MET A 1 7.15 -9.29 17.86
C MET A 1 6.97 -9.39 16.35
N SER A 2 5.89 -10.00 15.86
CA SER A 2 5.64 -10.09 14.42
C SER A 2 5.21 -8.72 13.92
N GLN A 3 5.97 -8.12 13.02
CA GLN A 3 5.59 -6.87 12.34
C GLN A 3 4.79 -7.22 11.09
N ASP A 4 3.70 -6.49 10.84
CA ASP A 4 2.90 -6.63 9.63
C ASP A 4 3.43 -5.69 8.55
N TYR A 5 3.53 -6.20 7.33
CA TYR A 5 4.02 -5.44 6.19
C TYR A 5 2.98 -5.42 5.07
N ARG A 6 2.91 -4.30 4.36
CA ARG A 6 2.15 -4.16 3.12
C ARG A 6 3.11 -3.98 1.96
N LEU A 7 2.89 -4.73 0.89
CA LEU A 7 3.54 -4.48 -0.39
C LEU A 7 2.94 -3.22 -1.04
N VAL A 8 3.79 -2.23 -1.29
CA VAL A 8 3.45 -1.02 -2.04
C VAL A 8 4.10 -1.14 -3.42
N SER A 9 3.32 -0.98 -4.48
CA SER A 9 3.83 -0.89 -5.85
C SER A 9 3.19 0.31 -6.52
N THR A 10 4.01 1.23 -7.01
CA THR A 10 3.56 2.50 -7.59
C THR A 10 4.35 2.87 -8.83
N LEU A 11 3.72 3.65 -9.72
CA LEU A 11 4.35 4.20 -10.91
C LEU A 11 4.77 5.64 -10.65
N VAL A 12 6.01 5.97 -10.98
CA VAL A 12 6.59 7.29 -10.74
C VAL A 12 7.44 7.74 -11.92
N ARG A 13 7.69 9.04 -11.99
CA ARG A 13 8.69 9.62 -12.87
C ARG A 13 10.03 9.72 -12.14
N ALA A 14 11.12 9.75 -12.92
CA ALA A 14 12.43 10.05 -12.36
C ALA A 14 12.44 11.46 -11.73
N GLY A 15 12.88 11.55 -10.48
CA GLY A 15 12.88 12.79 -9.69
C GLY A 15 11.67 12.98 -8.77
N ASP A 16 10.63 12.14 -8.88
CA ASP A 16 9.51 12.17 -7.94
C ASP A 16 9.97 11.74 -6.54
N SER A 17 9.49 12.44 -5.51
CA SER A 17 9.70 12.05 -4.12
C SER A 17 8.61 11.09 -3.67
N LEU A 18 9.01 9.95 -3.09
CA LEU A 18 8.09 8.94 -2.57
C LEU A 18 8.15 8.89 -1.04
N PRO A 19 7.04 8.59 -0.34
CA PRO A 19 7.04 8.27 1.08
C PRO A 19 7.55 6.82 1.29
N CYS A 20 8.71 6.51 0.74
CA CYS A 20 9.43 5.26 0.95
C CYS A 20 10.19 5.38 2.29
N PRO A 21 9.98 4.45 3.25
CA PRO A 21 10.75 4.43 4.49
C PRO A 21 12.25 4.34 4.20
N ALA A 22 13.09 4.93 5.07
CA ALA A 22 14.54 5.00 4.86
C ALA A 22 15.20 3.62 4.95
N GLU A 23 14.62 2.75 5.76
CA GLU A 23 15.01 1.36 6.00
C GLU A 23 14.45 0.38 4.95
N ALA A 24 13.58 0.83 4.05
CA ALA A 24 13.06 -0.03 3.00
C ALA A 24 14.11 -0.26 1.89
N ASP A 25 14.09 -1.45 1.29
CA ASP A 25 14.90 -1.80 0.12
C ASP A 25 14.02 -1.86 -1.14
N PRO A 26 13.83 -0.74 -1.86
CA PRO A 26 12.91 -0.66 -2.98
C PRO A 26 13.49 -1.32 -4.23
N VAL A 27 12.66 -2.12 -4.90
CA VAL A 27 12.94 -2.62 -6.25
C VAL A 27 12.41 -1.63 -7.27
N VAL A 28 13.29 -1.13 -8.14
CA VAL A 28 12.95 -0.21 -9.23
C VAL A 28 13.03 -0.94 -10.57
N GLN A 29 11.96 -0.88 -11.36
CA GLN A 29 11.86 -1.56 -12.65
C GLN A 29 11.41 -0.59 -13.75
N PRO A 30 11.95 -0.71 -14.97
CA PRO A 30 11.41 0.01 -16.11
C PRO A 30 10.01 -0.51 -16.45
N THR A 31 9.19 0.34 -17.07
CA THR A 31 7.88 -0.04 -17.57
C THR A 31 7.83 0.10 -19.09
N SER A 32 6.78 -0.45 -19.72
CA SER A 32 6.54 -0.24 -21.16
C SER A 32 6.17 1.19 -21.50
N THR A 33 5.78 2.01 -20.51
CA THR A 33 5.44 3.41 -20.71
C THR A 33 6.69 4.30 -20.55
N PRO A 34 7.08 5.05 -21.58
CA PRO A 34 8.25 5.93 -21.52
C PRO A 34 8.14 6.96 -20.38
N GLY A 35 9.24 7.14 -19.65
CA GLY A 35 9.32 8.10 -18.56
C GLY A 35 8.67 7.64 -17.23
N LEU A 36 8.12 6.43 -17.18
CA LEU A 36 7.60 5.83 -15.95
C LEU A 36 8.47 4.65 -15.48
N LEU A 37 8.75 4.64 -14.18
CA LEU A 37 9.37 3.56 -13.44
C LEU A 37 8.37 2.98 -12.45
N ARG A 38 8.42 1.66 -12.26
CA ARG A 38 7.70 1.00 -11.17
C ARG A 38 8.63 0.87 -9.98
N VAL A 39 8.20 1.40 -8.84
CA VAL A 39 8.91 1.27 -7.56
C VAL A 39 8.06 0.42 -6.64
N THR A 40 8.65 -0.66 -6.13
CA THR A 40 7.98 -1.63 -5.25
C THR A 40 8.78 -1.79 -3.96
N TYR A 41 8.12 -1.67 -2.81
CA TYR A 41 8.77 -1.80 -1.50
C TYR A 41 7.80 -2.33 -0.43
N LEU A 42 8.36 -2.85 0.66
CA LEU A 42 7.59 -3.22 1.85
C LEU A 42 7.47 -2.02 2.78
N LYS A 43 6.24 -1.73 3.20
CA LYS A 43 5.94 -0.69 4.19
C LYS A 43 5.39 -1.35 5.45
N GLU A 44 5.99 -1.07 6.60
CA GLU A 44 5.43 -1.49 7.88
C GLU A 44 4.06 -0.86 8.10
N VAL A 45 3.11 -1.65 8.59
CA VAL A 45 1.74 -1.22 8.84
C VAL A 45 1.26 -1.70 10.20
N THR A 46 0.40 -0.90 10.83
CA THR A 46 -0.36 -1.35 12.00
C THR A 46 -1.67 -1.94 11.52
N ARG A 47 -1.91 -3.22 11.84
CA ARG A 47 -3.22 -3.83 11.60
C ARG A 47 -4.26 -3.20 12.51
N VAL A 48 -5.27 -2.58 11.91
CA VAL A 48 -6.46 -2.10 12.62
C VAL A 48 -7.55 -3.16 12.45
N PRO A 49 -7.93 -3.90 13.51
CA PRO A 49 -9.05 -4.83 13.41
C PRO A 49 -10.33 -4.04 13.15
N PHE A 50 -11.22 -4.59 12.31
CA PHE A 50 -12.57 -4.06 12.21
C PHE A 50 -13.27 -4.25 13.57
N ALA A 51 -14.01 -3.24 14.01
CA ALA A 51 -14.95 -3.44 15.09
C ALA A 51 -15.90 -4.57 14.69
N GLU A 52 -16.12 -5.55 15.59
CA GLU A 52 -17.15 -6.54 15.33
C GLU A 52 -18.45 -5.81 15.04
N PRO A 53 -19.20 -6.21 13.99
CA PRO A 53 -20.50 -5.63 13.79
C PRO A 53 -21.28 -5.87 15.07
N THR A 54 -21.66 -4.78 15.76
CA THR A 54 -22.78 -4.85 16.70
C THR A 54 -23.89 -5.56 15.94
N ARG A 55 -24.37 -6.67 16.49
CA ARG A 55 -25.31 -7.63 15.88
C ARG A 55 -26.59 -7.02 15.28
N ASP A 56 -26.80 -5.71 15.44
CA ASP A 56 -27.99 -4.94 15.07
C ASP A 56 -27.70 -3.80 14.07
N ALA A 57 -26.63 -3.87 13.26
CA ALA A 57 -26.57 -3.02 12.08
C ALA A 57 -27.46 -3.63 10.99
N ASP A 58 -28.74 -3.21 10.96
CA ASP A 58 -29.67 -3.46 9.86
C ASP A 58 -29.12 -2.84 8.57
N VAL A 59 -28.18 -3.53 7.92
CA VAL A 59 -27.69 -3.19 6.59
C VAL A 59 -28.70 -3.73 5.59
N ALA A 60 -29.78 -2.98 5.37
CA ALA A 60 -30.68 -3.23 4.24
C ALA A 60 -30.02 -2.74 2.95
N TYR A 61 -29.99 -3.59 1.92
CA TYR A 61 -29.65 -3.15 0.57
C TYR A 61 -30.74 -2.21 0.08
N VAL A 62 -30.36 -1.07 -0.51
CA VAL A 62 -31.30 -0.17 -1.17
C VAL A 62 -31.64 -0.79 -2.53
N GLU A 63 -32.91 -1.14 -2.73
CA GLU A 63 -33.47 -1.52 -4.04
C GLU A 63 -33.72 -0.29 -4.93
#